data_AF-A0A3B3Y0V3-F1
#
_entry.id   AF-A0A3B3Y0V3-F1
#
_cell.length_a   1.000
_cell.length_b   1.000
_cell.length_c   1.000
_cell.angle_alpha   90.00
_cell.angle_beta   90.00
_cell.angle_gamma   90.00
#
_symmetry.space_group_name_H-M   'P 1'
#
loop_
_entity.id
_entity.type
_entity.pdbx_description
1 polymer ?
#
loop_
_entity_poly.entity_id
_entity_poly.type
_entity_poly.pdbx_seq_one_letter_code
_entity_poly.pdbx_strand_id
1 'polypeptide(L)'
;MEKKVFCRQHLKLEDLKGQPEVPETYLDKNIPKYPKPEFHVSLLKHETTGSVLHRIRKDGFRNPYGKSLIWWSLAVGPDEINNAEKRLLEKSFSERERVAPEQQRFLWKFATSPAFKETSRLGSFRFTFPLQEVLTAYRDQICSGADPVMRVLQTDLHKQEVLYAVLVHSPDLNKKFSKYPLLEDDPNAVCVYKDGHFIWRSEAMCETHWYEFNEDQMEARHVRNYQFYVWDHVALALHVENNQVLKLDFKKPEDFLTYCEKDDVTYRFEFQNLDEANELVKELWPEWLGALKVERPLQMNYPVTELKLVLTGSCGEETSSTGNTISGKQAFYSSGSGSVEMEVDNLEVKIINTPKFSELTTKEEIKETLNYIRCSGPALHVFLLVISLKNITANLIRTVERFELIFQNKALRRTMILFTHQAQTELDIQEMMQEVQQFLTEKVGNRYLVFNNRLEDRDPQRVSDLLRQVKKILGGE
;
A
#
# COMPACT_ATOMS: atom_id res chain seq x y z
N MET A 1 11.56 -12.46 -21.18
CA MET A 1 11.62 -11.51 -22.32
C MET A 1 12.76 -10.55 -22.05
N GLU A 2 13.68 -10.41 -23.00
CA GLU A 2 14.69 -9.35 -22.96
C GLU A 2 14.01 -7.98 -23.14
N LYS A 3 14.59 -6.94 -22.54
CA LYS A 3 14.10 -5.56 -22.64
C LYS A 3 13.98 -5.14 -24.11
N LYS A 4 12.83 -4.60 -24.51
CA LYS A 4 12.62 -3.94 -25.81
C LYS A 4 12.56 -2.43 -25.61
N VAL A 5 13.12 -1.68 -26.56
CA VAL A 5 13.22 -0.21 -26.48
C VAL A 5 12.69 0.39 -27.77
N PHE A 6 11.67 1.22 -27.65
CA PHE A 6 11.04 1.93 -28.76
C PHE A 6 11.40 3.41 -28.67
N CYS A 7 12.47 3.80 -29.34
CA CYS A 7 12.99 5.16 -29.30
C CYS A 7 12.01 6.17 -29.93
N ARG A 8 11.92 7.38 -29.36
CA ARG A 8 11.23 8.57 -29.89
C ARG A 8 9.71 8.47 -29.93
N GLN A 9 9.12 7.52 -29.22
CA GLN A 9 7.68 7.31 -29.17
C GLN A 9 7.23 6.82 -27.80
N HIS A 10 6.05 7.27 -27.38
CA HIS A 10 5.28 6.69 -26.28
C HIS A 10 4.19 5.83 -26.92
N LEU A 11 4.39 4.51 -26.90
CA LEU A 11 3.45 3.56 -27.50
C LEU A 11 2.42 3.15 -26.46
N LYS A 12 1.13 3.37 -26.74
CA LYS A 12 0.06 2.82 -25.89
C LYS A 12 0.12 1.30 -25.85
N LEU A 13 -0.56 0.69 -24.90
CA LEU A 13 -0.64 -0.76 -24.80
C LEU A 13 -1.20 -1.41 -26.08
N GLU A 14 -2.19 -0.79 -26.72
CA GLU A 14 -2.72 -1.29 -28.00
C GLU A 14 -1.69 -1.17 -29.14
N ASP A 15 -0.92 -0.08 -29.17
CA ASP A 15 0.15 0.09 -30.17
C ASP A 15 1.31 -0.89 -29.92
N LEU A 16 1.61 -1.19 -28.66
CA LEU A 16 2.61 -2.18 -28.24
C LEU A 16 2.22 -3.60 -28.65
N LYS A 17 0.93 -3.97 -28.55
CA LYS A 17 0.43 -5.28 -29.03
C LYS A 17 0.66 -5.48 -30.53
N GLY A 18 0.60 -4.40 -31.31
CA GLY A 18 0.83 -4.43 -32.76
C GLY A 18 2.31 -4.44 -33.17
N GLN A 19 3.26 -4.30 -32.24
CA GLN A 19 4.69 -4.26 -32.60
C GLN A 19 5.23 -5.65 -32.93
N PRO A 20 5.93 -5.84 -34.06
CA PRO A 20 6.51 -7.13 -34.46
C PRO A 20 7.46 -7.74 -33.42
N GLU A 21 8.10 -6.90 -32.60
CA GLU A 21 9.05 -7.30 -31.57
C GLU A 21 8.41 -7.77 -30.26
N VAL A 22 7.09 -7.59 -30.13
CA VAL A 22 6.30 -8.00 -28.97
C VAL A 22 5.60 -9.33 -29.29
N PRO A 23 5.87 -10.40 -28.53
CA PRO A 23 5.21 -11.69 -28.78
C PRO A 23 3.68 -11.54 -28.68
N GLU A 24 2.94 -12.09 -29.65
CA GLU A 24 1.46 -11.97 -29.72
C GLU A 24 0.80 -12.30 -28.38
N THR A 25 1.23 -13.37 -27.71
CA THR A 25 0.63 -13.83 -26.44
C THR A 25 1.07 -13.06 -25.20
N TYR A 26 1.95 -12.06 -25.33
CA TYR A 26 2.54 -11.39 -24.16
C TYR A 26 1.59 -10.36 -23.56
N LEU A 27 1.09 -9.43 -24.40
CA LEU A 27 0.10 -8.41 -24.02
C LEU A 27 -1.34 -8.84 -24.37
N ASP A 28 -1.52 -9.89 -25.16
CA ASP A 28 -2.84 -10.46 -25.44
C ASP A 28 -3.25 -11.43 -24.32
N LYS A 29 -3.84 -10.86 -23.27
CA LYS A 29 -4.38 -11.60 -22.13
C LYS A 29 -5.80 -11.14 -21.84
N ASN A 30 -6.64 -12.08 -21.40
CA ASN A 30 -7.98 -11.76 -20.93
C ASN A 30 -7.90 -11.16 -19.51
N ILE A 31 -7.64 -9.85 -19.44
CA ILE A 31 -7.52 -9.10 -18.20
C ILE A 31 -8.91 -8.60 -17.78
N PRO A 32 -9.31 -8.75 -16.50
CA PRO A 32 -10.54 -8.16 -15.99
C PRO A 32 -10.57 -6.66 -16.25
N LYS A 33 -11.76 -6.09 -16.49
CA LYS A 33 -11.91 -4.65 -16.71
C LYS A 33 -11.25 -3.86 -15.57
N TYR A 34 -10.57 -2.76 -15.89
CA TYR A 34 -9.85 -1.95 -14.91
C TYR A 34 -9.93 -0.46 -15.29
N PRO A 35 -9.79 0.47 -14.33
CA PRO A 35 -9.97 1.89 -14.59
C PRO A 35 -8.80 2.45 -15.40
N LYS A 36 -9.08 3.47 -16.21
CA LYS A 36 -8.07 4.24 -16.97
C LYS A 36 -8.02 5.69 -16.47
N PRO A 37 -7.44 5.93 -15.27
CA PRO A 37 -7.42 7.25 -14.67
C PRO A 37 -6.41 8.18 -15.36
N GLU A 38 -6.65 9.47 -15.18
CA GLU A 38 -5.68 10.52 -15.47
C GLU A 38 -5.05 10.97 -14.15
N PHE A 39 -3.73 10.98 -14.01
CA PHE A 39 -3.03 11.48 -12.83
C PHE A 39 -2.38 12.82 -13.14
N HIS A 40 -2.68 13.84 -12.35
CA HIS A 40 -2.02 15.14 -12.42
C HIS A 40 -0.91 15.12 -11.36
N VAL A 41 0.30 14.80 -11.78
CA VAL A 41 1.41 14.51 -10.87
C VAL A 41 2.26 15.74 -10.64
N SER A 42 2.42 16.07 -9.36
CA SER A 42 3.16 17.23 -8.88
C SER A 42 4.45 16.87 -8.14
N LEU A 43 4.73 15.57 -7.95
CA LEU A 43 5.86 15.07 -7.18
C LEU A 43 6.77 14.19 -8.05
N LEU A 44 8.07 14.30 -7.81
CA LEU A 44 9.08 13.43 -8.38
C LEU A 44 9.78 12.65 -7.28
N LYS A 45 10.14 11.41 -7.58
CA LYS A 45 10.97 10.59 -6.70
C LYS A 45 12.25 10.07 -7.34
N HIS A 46 13.27 9.93 -6.53
CA HIS A 46 14.56 9.33 -6.88
C HIS A 46 14.99 8.36 -5.77
N GLU A 47 15.18 7.09 -6.13
CA GLU A 47 15.53 6.03 -5.19
C GLU A 47 17.00 5.65 -5.33
N THR A 48 17.67 5.40 -4.20
CA THR A 48 19.11 5.24 -4.18
C THR A 48 19.63 4.41 -3.01
N THR A 49 20.86 3.93 -3.13
CA THR A 49 21.58 3.19 -2.07
C THR A 49 22.27 4.15 -1.10
N GLY A 50 22.63 3.68 0.11
CA GLY A 50 23.40 4.49 1.05
C GLY A 50 24.73 5.02 0.50
N SER A 51 25.44 4.20 -0.30
CA SER A 51 26.68 4.60 -0.96
C SER A 51 26.50 5.74 -1.97
N VAL A 52 25.35 5.82 -2.64
CA VAL A 52 25.03 6.92 -3.56
C VAL A 52 24.45 8.13 -2.81
N LEU A 53 23.69 7.92 -1.73
CA LEU A 53 23.21 8.97 -0.84
C LEU A 53 24.38 9.85 -0.34
N HIS A 54 25.47 9.24 0.12
CA HIS A 54 26.67 9.96 0.54
C HIS A 54 27.22 10.90 -0.57
N ARG A 55 27.21 10.43 -1.82
CA ARG A 55 27.66 11.23 -2.97
C ARG A 55 26.70 12.36 -3.30
N ILE A 56 25.39 12.10 -3.27
CA ILE A 56 24.36 13.12 -3.50
C ILE A 56 24.46 14.22 -2.43
N ARG A 57 24.63 13.84 -1.16
CA ARG A 57 24.80 14.79 -0.06
C ARG A 57 25.99 15.72 -0.24
N LYS A 58 27.09 15.17 -0.75
CA LYS A 58 28.36 15.90 -0.94
C LYS A 58 28.32 16.80 -2.16
N ASP A 59 27.92 16.26 -3.31
CA ASP A 59 28.12 16.91 -4.60
C ASP A 59 26.81 17.45 -5.20
N GLY A 60 25.68 16.80 -4.90
CA GLY A 60 24.38 16.97 -5.57
C GLY A 60 24.08 15.83 -6.55
N PHE A 61 22.96 15.93 -7.26
CA PHE A 61 22.53 14.92 -8.22
C PHE A 61 23.37 15.03 -9.50
N ARG A 62 24.10 13.96 -9.82
CA ARG A 62 24.88 13.79 -11.05
C ARG A 62 24.89 12.33 -11.46
N ASN A 63 25.21 12.05 -12.72
CA ASN A 63 25.36 10.66 -13.15
C ASN A 63 26.73 10.10 -12.72
N PRO A 64 26.80 8.95 -12.03
CA PRO A 64 28.05 8.40 -11.52
C PRO A 64 28.95 7.72 -12.58
N TYR A 65 28.48 7.52 -13.82
CA TYR A 65 29.19 6.75 -14.85
C TYR A 65 29.53 7.57 -16.12
N GLY A 66 29.59 8.90 -16.01
CA GLY A 66 29.92 9.76 -17.16
C GLY A 66 28.86 9.76 -18.28
N LYS A 67 27.65 9.27 -18.00
CA LYS A 67 26.48 9.44 -18.87
C LYS A 67 25.79 10.77 -18.58
N SER A 68 24.94 11.22 -19.49
CA SER A 68 24.37 12.57 -19.45
C SER A 68 22.97 12.66 -18.84
N LEU A 69 22.47 11.65 -18.11
CA LEU A 69 21.06 11.61 -17.65
C LEU A 69 20.94 11.31 -16.15
N ILE A 70 20.10 12.08 -15.46
CA ILE A 70 19.64 11.83 -14.09
C ILE A 70 18.18 11.39 -14.16
N TRP A 71 17.87 10.22 -13.62
CA TRP A 71 16.53 9.63 -13.71
C TRP A 71 15.70 9.94 -12.48
N TRP A 72 14.47 10.37 -12.71
CA TRP A 72 13.44 10.61 -11.70
C TRP A 72 12.17 9.91 -12.13
N SER A 73 11.43 9.30 -11.20
CA SER A 73 10.11 8.74 -11.50
C SER A 73 9.03 9.71 -11.07
N LEU A 74 7.89 9.71 -11.75
CA LEU A 74 6.70 10.33 -11.20
C LEU A 74 6.34 9.65 -9.87
N ALA A 75 6.04 10.45 -8.85
CA ALA A 75 5.58 9.97 -7.55
C ALA A 75 4.10 10.33 -7.40
N VAL A 76 3.23 9.34 -7.30
CA VAL A 76 1.79 9.58 -7.16
C VAL A 76 1.39 9.34 -5.71
N GLY A 77 1.03 10.41 -5.02
CA GLY A 77 0.62 10.37 -3.63
C GLY A 77 -0.89 10.21 -3.44
N PRO A 78 -1.34 10.25 -2.18
CA PRO A 78 -2.75 10.07 -1.83
C PRO A 78 -3.66 11.10 -2.50
N ASP A 79 -3.22 12.36 -2.52
CA ASP A 79 -3.95 13.48 -3.09
C ASP A 79 -4.08 13.38 -4.61
N GLU A 80 -3.01 13.00 -5.32
CA GLU A 80 -3.06 12.81 -6.77
C GLU A 80 -4.06 11.71 -7.18
N ILE A 81 -4.12 10.61 -6.43
CA ILE A 81 -5.10 9.54 -6.68
C ILE A 81 -6.51 9.97 -6.31
N ASN A 82 -6.73 10.65 -5.17
CA ASN A 82 -8.04 11.18 -4.80
C ASN A 82 -8.59 12.11 -5.88
N ASN A 83 -7.74 13.00 -6.39
CA ASN A 83 -8.08 13.89 -7.48
C ASN A 83 -8.32 13.10 -8.79
N ALA A 84 -7.57 12.03 -9.04
CA ALA A 84 -7.76 11.16 -10.19
C ALA A 84 -9.10 10.44 -10.18
N GLU A 85 -9.49 9.93 -9.02
CA GLU A 85 -10.75 9.25 -8.81
C GLU A 85 -11.92 10.22 -8.98
N LYS A 86 -11.82 11.40 -8.37
CA LYS A 86 -12.82 12.47 -8.53
C LYS A 86 -13.04 12.82 -10.01
N ARG A 87 -11.96 13.04 -10.77
CA ARG A 87 -12.05 13.34 -12.22
C ARG A 87 -12.65 12.18 -13.01
N LEU A 88 -12.35 10.94 -12.64
CA LEU A 88 -12.91 9.75 -13.28
C LEU A 88 -14.42 9.62 -13.00
N LEU A 89 -14.85 9.89 -11.76
CA LEU A 89 -16.27 9.93 -11.35
C LEU A 89 -17.03 11.05 -12.07
N GLU A 90 -16.48 12.26 -12.12
CA GLU A 90 -17.07 13.42 -12.80
C GLU A 90 -17.25 13.20 -14.31
N LYS A 91 -16.35 12.43 -14.94
CA LYS A 91 -16.47 12.05 -16.36
C LYS A 91 -17.54 10.98 -16.59
N SER A 92 -17.83 10.14 -15.60
CA SER A 92 -18.67 8.94 -15.75
C SER A 92 -20.12 9.17 -15.35
N PHE A 93 -20.40 10.05 -14.37
CA PHE A 93 -21.77 10.39 -13.94
C PHE A 93 -22.30 11.66 -14.62
N SER A 94 -23.56 11.63 -15.06
CA SER A 94 -24.30 12.86 -15.38
C SER A 94 -24.55 13.68 -14.10
N GLU A 95 -24.71 15.01 -14.18
CA GLU A 95 -24.91 15.88 -13.00
C GLU A 95 -26.03 15.45 -12.05
N ARG A 96 -26.95 14.57 -12.48
CA ARG A 96 -28.14 14.14 -11.74
C ARG A 96 -27.97 12.88 -10.88
N GLU A 97 -26.89 12.11 -11.03
CA GLU A 97 -26.69 10.81 -10.36
C GLU A 97 -25.51 10.80 -9.38
N ARG A 98 -25.22 11.96 -8.77
CA ARG A 98 -24.11 12.09 -7.81
C ARG A 98 -24.39 11.30 -6.53
N VAL A 99 -23.97 10.04 -6.50
CA VAL A 99 -23.67 9.33 -5.25
C VAL A 99 -22.55 10.11 -4.55
N ALA A 100 -22.64 10.25 -3.22
CA ALA A 100 -21.66 11.02 -2.45
C ALA A 100 -20.22 10.51 -2.73
N PRO A 101 -19.29 11.36 -3.22
CA PRO A 101 -17.93 10.96 -3.60
C PRO A 101 -17.12 10.29 -2.48
N GLU A 102 -17.50 10.52 -1.22
CA GLU A 102 -16.77 10.02 -0.06
C GLU A 102 -16.87 8.49 0.11
N GLN A 103 -17.81 7.81 -0.56
CA GLN A 103 -18.05 6.36 -0.39
C GLN A 103 -17.34 5.44 -1.41
N GLN A 104 -16.69 5.96 -2.45
CA GLN A 104 -16.18 5.12 -3.55
C GLN A 104 -14.67 5.27 -3.78
N ARG A 105 -13.88 4.78 -2.82
CA ARG A 105 -12.42 4.68 -2.95
C ARG A 105 -12.02 3.35 -3.58
N PHE A 106 -11.78 3.36 -4.89
CA PHE A 106 -11.49 2.16 -5.69
C PHE A 106 -10.16 2.21 -6.44
N LEU A 107 -9.66 3.39 -6.84
CA LEU A 107 -8.44 3.50 -7.64
C LEU A 107 -7.21 2.92 -6.93
N TRP A 108 -7.10 3.12 -5.61
CA TRP A 108 -5.98 2.61 -4.83
C TRP A 108 -5.87 1.07 -4.91
N LYS A 109 -6.97 0.35 -5.13
CA LYS A 109 -6.98 -1.12 -5.27
C LYS A 109 -6.27 -1.60 -6.54
N PHE A 110 -6.13 -0.72 -7.53
CA PHE A 110 -5.39 -0.98 -8.76
C PHE A 110 -3.99 -0.34 -8.75
N ALA A 111 -3.68 0.53 -7.78
CA ALA A 111 -2.47 1.36 -7.78
C ALA A 111 -1.25 0.61 -7.24
N THR A 112 -0.74 -0.38 -7.99
CA THR A 112 0.38 -1.23 -7.55
C THR A 112 1.66 -1.05 -8.38
N SER A 113 1.64 -0.22 -9.42
CA SER A 113 2.85 0.12 -10.18
C SER A 113 3.91 0.80 -9.31
N PRO A 114 5.20 0.76 -9.72
CA PRO A 114 6.27 1.42 -8.99
C PRO A 114 6.01 2.89 -8.67
N ALA A 115 5.22 3.61 -9.46
CA ALA A 115 4.87 5.01 -9.19
C ALA A 115 4.10 5.20 -7.86
N PHE A 116 3.44 4.14 -7.40
CA PHE A 116 2.54 4.08 -6.23
C PHE A 116 3.16 3.37 -5.03
N LYS A 117 4.18 2.52 -5.25
CA LYS A 117 4.78 1.67 -4.22
C LYS A 117 5.55 2.47 -3.17
N GLU A 118 5.44 2.02 -1.93
CA GLU A 118 6.24 2.40 -0.77
C GLU A 118 7.62 1.72 -0.76
N THR A 119 7.72 0.53 -1.35
CA THR A 119 8.97 -0.21 -1.47
C THR A 119 9.82 0.31 -2.63
N SER A 120 11.11 -0.01 -2.58
CA SER A 120 12.10 0.42 -3.58
C SER A 120 12.83 -0.76 -4.20
N ARG A 121 13.14 -0.64 -5.48
CA ARG A 121 13.95 -1.61 -6.25
C ARG A 121 15.42 -1.23 -6.34
N LEU A 122 15.75 0.02 -5.98
CA LEU A 122 17.02 0.68 -6.28
C LEU A 122 17.86 0.97 -5.03
N GLY A 123 17.25 0.95 -3.84
CA GLY A 123 17.93 1.11 -2.56
C GLY A 123 17.03 1.67 -1.47
N SER A 124 17.52 1.71 -0.23
CA SER A 124 16.73 2.04 0.96
C SER A 124 16.36 3.50 1.15
N PHE A 125 16.81 4.41 0.28
CA PHE A 125 16.57 5.85 0.43
C PHE A 125 15.79 6.40 -0.76
N ARG A 126 14.70 7.10 -0.48
CA ARG A 126 13.89 7.79 -1.50
C ARG A 126 13.90 9.29 -1.23
N PHE A 127 14.34 10.02 -2.25
CA PHE A 127 14.12 11.45 -2.34
C PHE A 127 12.75 11.69 -2.98
N THR A 128 11.93 12.54 -2.39
CA THR A 128 10.66 13.00 -2.95
C THR A 128 10.65 14.53 -2.93
N PHE A 129 10.51 15.16 -4.09
CA PHE A 129 10.50 16.62 -4.22
C PHE A 129 9.30 17.10 -5.05
N PRO A 130 8.79 18.31 -4.80
CA PRO A 130 7.89 18.98 -5.72
C PRO A 130 8.52 19.09 -7.11
N LEU A 131 7.77 18.70 -8.14
CA LEU A 131 8.16 18.77 -9.54
C LEU A 131 8.66 20.18 -9.90
N GLN A 132 7.94 21.20 -9.45
CA GLN A 132 8.30 22.59 -9.71
C GLN A 132 9.62 23.00 -9.06
N GLU A 133 9.96 22.45 -7.89
CA GLU A 133 11.26 22.72 -7.26
C GLU A 133 12.40 22.13 -8.10
N VAL A 134 12.25 20.87 -8.54
CA VAL A 134 13.24 20.20 -9.39
C VAL A 134 13.40 20.92 -10.74
N LEU A 135 12.29 21.27 -11.40
CA LEU A 135 12.34 21.97 -12.68
C LEU A 135 12.86 23.40 -12.56
N THR A 136 12.55 24.11 -11.46
CA THR A 136 13.11 25.45 -11.20
C THR A 136 14.62 25.37 -10.96
N ALA A 137 15.08 24.45 -10.12
CA ALA A 137 16.51 24.24 -9.90
C ALA A 137 17.22 23.87 -11.21
N TYR A 138 16.61 23.03 -12.04
CA TYR A 138 17.15 22.65 -13.34
C TYR A 138 17.18 23.81 -14.34
N ARG A 139 16.12 24.63 -14.39
CA ARG A 139 16.06 25.87 -15.18
C ARG A 139 17.20 26.80 -14.82
N ASP A 140 17.38 27.07 -13.53
CA ASP A 140 18.32 28.07 -13.04
C ASP A 140 19.77 27.58 -13.12
N GLN A 141 20.04 26.30 -12.84
CA GLN A 141 21.41 25.75 -12.75
C GLN A 141 21.91 25.16 -14.06
N ILE A 142 21.03 24.61 -14.91
CA ILE A 142 21.41 23.85 -16.11
C ILE A 142 20.98 24.56 -17.40
N CYS A 143 19.84 25.26 -17.39
CA CYS A 143 19.27 25.91 -18.57
C CYS A 143 19.54 27.41 -18.64
N SER A 144 20.44 27.94 -17.81
CA SER A 144 20.78 29.37 -17.76
C SER A 144 19.56 30.29 -17.58
N GLY A 145 18.55 29.82 -16.83
CA GLY A 145 17.29 30.54 -16.58
C GLY A 145 16.20 30.36 -17.63
N ALA A 146 16.47 29.68 -18.75
CA ALA A 146 15.47 29.39 -19.78
C ALA A 146 14.66 28.13 -19.45
N ASP A 147 13.38 28.12 -19.81
CA ASP A 147 12.49 26.99 -19.51
C ASP A 147 13.00 25.68 -20.15
N PRO A 148 13.03 24.56 -19.39
CA PRO A 148 13.49 23.28 -19.92
C PRO A 148 12.61 22.78 -21.06
N VAL A 149 13.19 22.10 -22.03
CA VAL A 149 12.45 21.48 -23.14
C VAL A 149 12.16 20.02 -22.83
N MET A 150 10.89 19.63 -22.92
CA MET A 150 10.44 18.25 -22.76
C MET A 150 10.27 17.55 -24.12
N ARG A 151 10.80 16.34 -24.24
CA ARG A 151 10.72 15.52 -25.45
C ARG A 151 10.39 14.06 -25.14
N VAL A 152 9.76 13.39 -26.09
CA VAL A 152 9.48 11.96 -26.02
C VAL A 152 10.80 11.20 -26.23
N LEU A 153 11.32 10.55 -25.18
CA LEU A 153 12.59 9.83 -25.26
C LEU A 153 12.41 8.44 -25.86
N GLN A 154 11.63 7.59 -25.19
CA GLN A 154 11.38 6.19 -25.58
C GLN A 154 10.28 5.54 -24.74
N THR A 155 9.78 4.40 -25.23
CA THR A 155 9.05 3.40 -24.44
C THR A 155 9.94 2.20 -24.19
N ASP A 156 10.08 1.80 -22.93
CA ASP A 156 10.85 0.63 -22.50
C ASP A 156 9.89 -0.47 -22.07
N LEU A 157 9.89 -1.58 -22.79
CA LEU A 157 9.09 -2.76 -22.48
C LEU A 157 9.96 -3.84 -21.84
N HIS A 158 9.71 -4.08 -20.57
CA HIS A 158 10.27 -5.15 -19.77
C HIS A 158 9.26 -6.30 -19.63
N LYS A 159 9.64 -7.39 -18.95
CA LYS A 159 8.82 -8.60 -18.78
C LYS A 159 7.46 -8.37 -18.09
N GLN A 160 7.31 -7.33 -17.28
CA GLN A 160 6.06 -6.99 -16.59
C GLN A 160 5.84 -5.47 -16.47
N GLU A 161 6.61 -4.67 -17.23
CA GLU A 161 6.68 -3.23 -17.02
C GLU A 161 6.81 -2.48 -18.33
N VAL A 162 6.02 -1.42 -18.46
CA VAL A 162 6.11 -0.43 -19.52
C VAL A 162 6.56 0.88 -18.90
N LEU A 163 7.74 1.35 -19.28
CA LEU A 163 8.27 2.64 -18.85
C LEU A 163 8.20 3.65 -20.00
N TYR A 164 7.49 4.75 -19.77
CA TYR A 164 7.46 5.89 -20.68
C TYR A 164 8.48 6.94 -20.23
N ALA A 165 9.57 7.10 -20.98
CA ALA A 165 10.62 8.03 -20.62
C ALA A 165 10.42 9.39 -21.31
N VAL A 166 10.47 10.46 -20.54
CA VAL A 166 10.48 11.85 -21.02
C VAL A 166 11.90 12.40 -20.88
N LEU A 167 12.47 12.91 -21.96
CA LEU A 167 13.74 13.64 -21.93
C LEU A 167 13.46 15.09 -21.54
N VAL A 168 14.18 15.58 -20.54
CA VAL A 168 14.18 17.01 -20.16
C VAL A 168 15.58 17.55 -20.43
N HIS A 169 15.71 18.62 -21.22
CA HIS A 169 17.01 19.18 -21.57
C HIS A 169 17.01 20.71 -21.69
N SER A 170 18.20 21.33 -21.57
CA SER A 170 18.39 22.76 -21.84
C SER A 170 18.02 23.12 -23.29
N PRO A 171 17.33 24.25 -23.54
CA PRO A 171 17.06 24.75 -24.89
C PRO A 171 18.30 24.88 -25.79
N ASP A 172 19.48 25.13 -25.21
CA ASP A 172 20.75 25.22 -25.94
C ASP A 172 21.10 23.93 -26.69
N LEU A 173 20.55 22.80 -26.23
CA LEU A 173 20.74 21.47 -26.80
C LEU A 173 19.62 21.07 -27.76
N ASN A 174 18.74 21.99 -28.16
CA ASN A 174 17.64 21.71 -29.09
C ASN A 174 18.13 21.06 -30.39
N LYS A 175 19.27 21.51 -30.94
CA LYS A 175 19.86 20.90 -32.15
C LYS A 175 20.28 19.45 -31.90
N LYS A 176 20.90 19.16 -30.75
CA LYS A 176 21.36 17.82 -30.34
C LYS A 176 20.19 16.84 -30.18
N PHE A 177 19.06 17.32 -29.66
CA PHE A 177 17.89 16.49 -29.35
C PHE A 177 16.73 16.63 -30.34
N SER A 178 16.91 17.36 -31.44
CA SER A 178 15.91 17.60 -32.50
C SER A 178 15.26 16.33 -33.06
N LYS A 179 15.96 15.19 -33.00
CA LYS A 179 15.44 13.87 -33.43
C LYS A 179 14.36 13.29 -32.52
N TYR A 180 14.23 13.77 -31.29
CA TYR A 180 13.20 13.35 -30.34
C TYR A 180 12.01 14.32 -30.45
N PRO A 181 10.77 13.85 -30.68
CA PRO A 181 9.59 14.70 -30.76
C PRO A 181 9.41 15.53 -29.48
N LEU A 182 8.84 16.73 -29.61
CA LEU A 182 8.41 17.51 -28.46
C LEU A 182 7.31 16.74 -27.70
N LEU A 183 7.22 16.95 -26.39
CA LEU A 183 6.10 16.46 -25.60
C LEU A 183 4.92 17.43 -25.79
N GLU A 184 4.12 17.20 -26.83
CA GLU A 184 2.99 18.06 -27.20
C GLU A 184 1.79 17.89 -26.25
N ASP A 185 0.95 18.92 -26.11
CA ASP A 185 -0.32 18.85 -25.37
C ASP A 185 -1.39 18.11 -26.19
N ASP A 186 -1.16 16.81 -26.40
CA ASP A 186 -2.11 15.91 -27.05
C ASP A 186 -2.98 15.23 -25.97
N PRO A 187 -4.32 15.40 -26.01
CA PRO A 187 -5.24 14.74 -25.07
C PRO A 187 -5.20 13.21 -25.18
N ASN A 188 -4.71 12.66 -26.29
CA ASN A 188 -4.56 11.23 -26.49
C ASN A 188 -3.18 10.71 -26.11
N ALA A 189 -2.19 11.55 -25.81
CA ALA A 189 -0.87 11.06 -25.42
C ALA A 189 -0.90 10.38 -24.05
N VAL A 190 0.01 9.41 -23.86
CA VAL A 190 0.20 8.70 -22.58
C VAL A 190 0.61 9.65 -21.46
N CYS A 191 1.44 10.64 -21.79
CA CYS A 191 1.97 11.61 -20.84
C CYS A 191 2.12 12.97 -21.54
N VAL A 192 1.68 14.04 -20.87
CA VAL A 192 1.91 15.42 -21.29
C VAL A 192 2.37 16.26 -20.11
N TYR A 193 3.03 17.40 -20.37
CA TYR A 193 3.35 18.39 -19.34
C TYR A 193 2.53 19.65 -19.59
N LYS A 194 1.70 20.04 -18.62
CA LYS A 194 0.77 21.15 -18.73
C LYS A 194 0.49 21.76 -17.37
N ASP A 195 0.38 23.09 -17.32
CA ASP A 195 0.01 23.85 -16.12
C ASP A 195 0.85 23.48 -14.88
N GLY A 196 2.14 23.23 -15.07
CA GLY A 196 3.07 22.88 -13.99
C GLY A 196 3.01 21.42 -13.51
N HIS A 197 2.26 20.55 -14.18
CA HIS A 197 2.05 19.16 -13.80
C HIS A 197 2.34 18.22 -14.96
N PHE A 198 2.79 17.00 -14.65
CA PHE A 198 2.72 15.91 -15.61
C PHE A 198 1.35 15.27 -15.55
N ILE A 199 0.64 15.24 -16.68
CA ILE A 199 -0.62 14.53 -16.82
C ILE A 199 -0.29 13.15 -17.39
N TRP A 200 -0.35 12.13 -16.54
CA TRP A 200 -0.13 10.73 -16.92
C TRP A 200 -1.46 9.99 -17.03
N ARG A 201 -1.76 9.48 -18.22
CA ARG A 201 -2.95 8.69 -18.53
C ARG A 201 -2.57 7.22 -18.49
N SER A 202 -2.68 6.62 -17.30
CA SER A 202 -2.26 5.23 -17.09
C SER A 202 -3.19 4.29 -17.84
N GLU A 203 -2.59 3.36 -18.59
CA GLU A 203 -3.30 2.30 -19.30
C GLU A 203 -3.15 0.94 -18.62
N ALA A 204 -2.28 0.81 -17.61
CA ALA A 204 -2.16 -0.37 -16.76
C ALA A 204 -1.50 -0.04 -15.42
N MET A 205 -2.24 0.47 -14.46
CA MET A 205 -1.68 0.83 -13.14
C MET A 205 -1.34 -0.36 -12.22
N CYS A 206 -1.69 -1.60 -12.62
CA CYS A 206 -1.59 -2.80 -11.80
C CYS A 206 -0.97 -3.97 -12.58
N GLU A 207 0.06 -4.63 -12.03
CA GLU A 207 0.58 -5.85 -12.68
C GLU A 207 -0.31 -7.09 -12.42
N THR A 208 -1.00 -7.13 -11.29
CA THR A 208 -1.79 -8.31 -10.88
C THR A 208 -3.22 -7.90 -10.59
N HIS A 209 -4.13 -8.29 -11.47
CA HIS A 209 -5.54 -7.91 -11.39
C HIS A 209 -6.29 -8.84 -10.42
N TRP A 210 -6.38 -8.40 -9.16
CA TRP A 210 -7.25 -9.00 -8.13
C TRP A 210 -8.67 -8.44 -8.13
N TYR A 211 -8.89 -7.37 -8.90
CA TYR A 211 -10.16 -6.66 -8.98
C TYR A 211 -10.60 -6.48 -10.43
N GLU A 212 -11.91 -6.51 -10.63
CA GLU A 212 -12.59 -6.05 -11.83
C GLU A 212 -13.28 -4.72 -11.51
N PHE A 213 -13.15 -3.76 -12.42
CA PHE A 213 -13.80 -2.48 -12.33
C PHE A 213 -15.19 -2.55 -12.98
N ASN A 214 -16.21 -2.29 -12.16
CA ASN A 214 -17.57 -2.09 -12.63
C ASN A 214 -17.77 -0.61 -12.94
N GLU A 215 -17.85 -0.25 -14.23
CA GLU A 215 -18.07 1.14 -14.67
C GLU A 215 -19.47 1.65 -14.32
N ASP A 216 -20.50 0.80 -14.32
CA ASP A 216 -21.88 1.23 -14.03
C ASP A 216 -22.05 1.67 -12.57
N GLN A 217 -21.31 1.02 -11.66
CA GLN A 217 -21.37 1.26 -10.23
C GLN A 217 -20.15 2.03 -9.70
N MET A 218 -19.16 2.28 -10.55
CA MET A 218 -17.88 2.91 -10.20
C MET A 218 -17.21 2.26 -8.98
N GLU A 219 -17.13 0.93 -8.99
CA GLU A 219 -16.58 0.15 -7.89
C GLU A 219 -15.59 -0.93 -8.35
N ALA A 220 -14.70 -1.31 -7.45
CA ALA A 220 -13.78 -2.44 -7.63
C ALA A 220 -14.33 -3.68 -6.95
N ARG A 221 -14.57 -4.74 -7.73
CA ARG A 221 -15.06 -6.04 -7.27
C ARG A 221 -13.92 -7.06 -7.28
N HIS A 222 -13.77 -7.80 -6.20
CA HIS A 222 -12.74 -8.84 -6.14
C HIS A 222 -13.06 -9.97 -7.13
N VAL A 223 -12.07 -10.40 -7.92
CA VAL A 223 -12.20 -11.56 -8.83
C VAL A 223 -11.68 -12.84 -8.17
N ARG A 224 -12.28 -13.99 -8.47
CA ARG A 224 -11.87 -15.26 -7.86
C ARG A 224 -10.48 -15.72 -8.29
N ASN A 225 -10.12 -15.44 -9.53
CA ASN A 225 -8.84 -15.83 -10.13
C ASN A 225 -8.12 -14.56 -10.56
N TYR A 226 -6.96 -14.30 -9.95
CA TYR A 226 -6.13 -13.17 -10.33
C TYR A 226 -5.45 -13.41 -11.68
N GLN A 227 -5.15 -12.33 -12.40
CA GLN A 227 -4.44 -12.39 -13.68
C GLN A 227 -3.17 -11.54 -13.62
N PHE A 228 -2.05 -12.11 -14.05
CA PHE A 228 -0.80 -11.39 -14.23
C PHE A 228 -0.78 -10.69 -15.59
N TYR A 229 -0.46 -9.40 -15.58
CA TYR A 229 -0.36 -8.55 -16.75
C TYR A 229 0.94 -7.74 -16.72
N VAL A 230 0.89 -6.48 -17.13
CA VAL A 230 1.96 -5.49 -17.05
C VAL A 230 1.47 -4.31 -16.23
N TRP A 231 2.38 -3.53 -15.66
CA TRP A 231 2.08 -2.18 -15.24
C TRP A 231 2.77 -1.14 -16.10
N ASP A 232 2.28 0.10 -16.06
CA ASP A 232 2.91 1.24 -16.68
C ASP A 232 3.30 2.34 -15.67
N HIS A 233 4.29 3.15 -16.06
CA HIS A 233 4.67 4.37 -15.33
C HIS A 233 5.51 5.30 -16.22
N VAL A 234 5.72 6.52 -15.73
CA VAL A 234 6.49 7.56 -16.40
C VAL A 234 7.73 7.89 -15.58
N ALA A 235 8.86 8.05 -16.27
CA ALA A 235 10.09 8.59 -15.69
C ALA A 235 10.65 9.74 -16.53
N LEU A 236 11.28 10.69 -15.86
CA LEU A 236 11.99 11.81 -16.44
C LEU A 236 13.49 11.51 -16.48
N ALA A 237 14.08 11.73 -17.64
CA ALA A 237 15.52 11.68 -17.86
C ALA A 237 16.03 13.11 -18.03
N LEU A 238 16.50 13.71 -16.93
CA LEU A 238 17.03 15.07 -16.93
C LEU A 238 18.46 15.04 -17.48
N HIS A 239 18.67 15.77 -18.57
CA HIS A 239 19.97 15.82 -19.20
C HIS A 239 20.93 16.75 -18.45
N VAL A 240 22.10 16.26 -18.11
CA VAL A 240 23.20 17.06 -17.56
C VAL A 240 24.46 16.77 -18.37
N GLU A 241 25.14 17.82 -18.85
CA GLU A 241 26.43 17.68 -19.51
C GLU A 241 27.50 17.19 -18.53
N ASN A 242 28.63 16.69 -19.06
CA ASN A 242 29.71 16.18 -18.23
C ASN A 242 30.18 17.24 -17.22
N ASN A 243 30.23 16.85 -15.94
CA ASN A 243 30.54 17.69 -14.75
C ASN A 243 29.44 18.60 -14.23
N GLN A 244 28.29 18.73 -14.91
CA GLN A 244 27.16 19.46 -14.34
C GLN A 244 26.55 18.66 -13.17
N VAL A 245 26.09 19.40 -12.17
CA VAL A 245 25.46 18.82 -10.97
C VAL A 245 24.21 19.61 -10.65
N LEU A 246 23.10 18.90 -10.45
CA LEU A 246 21.84 19.50 -10.03
C LEU A 246 21.77 19.49 -8.50
N LYS A 247 21.68 20.66 -7.88
CA LYS A 247 21.58 20.82 -6.43
C LYS A 247 20.15 21.19 -6.03
N LEU A 248 19.62 20.53 -5.01
CA LEU A 248 18.34 20.83 -4.37
C LEU A 248 18.57 21.23 -2.90
N ASP A 249 17.54 21.74 -2.23
CA ASP A 249 17.67 22.09 -0.81
C ASP A 249 17.76 20.82 0.03
N PHE A 250 18.88 20.67 0.75
CA PHE A 250 19.15 19.52 1.63
C PHE A 250 19.17 19.92 3.11
N LYS A 251 18.55 21.03 3.53
CA LYS A 251 18.60 21.49 4.92
C LYS A 251 17.90 20.56 5.91
N LYS A 252 16.72 20.05 5.54
CA LYS A 252 15.84 19.28 6.42
C LYS A 252 15.49 17.94 5.80
N PRO A 253 16.21 16.86 6.15
CA PRO A 253 15.97 15.53 5.59
C PRO A 253 14.50 15.09 5.67
N GLU A 254 13.79 15.48 6.72
CA GLU A 254 12.38 15.12 6.95
C GLU A 254 11.39 15.66 5.92
N ASP A 255 11.82 16.64 5.11
CA ASP A 255 11.01 17.28 4.07
C ASP A 255 11.10 16.56 2.72
N PHE A 256 12.18 15.81 2.46
CA PHE A 256 12.43 15.21 1.15
C PHE A 256 12.96 13.77 1.17
N LEU A 257 13.41 13.23 2.32
CA LEU A 257 14.08 11.94 2.41
C LEU A 257 13.30 10.97 3.29
N THR A 258 13.07 9.77 2.76
CA THR A 258 12.37 8.70 3.45
C THR A 258 13.11 7.37 3.31
N TYR A 259 12.86 6.47 4.26
CA TYR A 259 13.32 5.08 4.21
C TYR A 259 12.35 4.22 3.42
N CYS A 260 12.87 3.40 2.51
CA CYS A 260 12.10 2.42 1.76
C CYS A 260 12.52 1.01 2.14
N GLU A 261 11.52 0.14 2.33
CA GLU A 261 11.75 -1.30 2.39
C GLU A 261 12.06 -1.86 0.99
N LYS A 262 12.67 -3.05 0.99
CA LYS A 262 13.07 -3.76 -0.21
C LYS A 262 11.84 -4.31 -0.95
N ASP A 263 11.69 -4.01 -2.24
CA ASP A 263 10.64 -4.60 -3.10
C ASP A 263 10.95 -6.09 -3.41
N ASP A 264 9.94 -6.87 -3.79
CA ASP A 264 10.10 -8.28 -4.20
C ASP A 264 11.00 -8.42 -5.44
N VAL A 265 10.95 -7.40 -6.30
CA VAL A 265 11.77 -7.31 -7.50
C VAL A 265 12.87 -6.28 -7.28
N THR A 266 14.06 -6.72 -6.89
CA THR A 266 15.22 -5.82 -6.76
C THR A 266 16.27 -6.03 -7.83
N TYR A 267 16.90 -4.95 -8.23
CA TYR A 267 18.21 -5.01 -8.84
C TYR A 267 19.24 -5.33 -7.74
N ARG A 268 20.41 -5.91 -8.07
CA ARG A 268 21.44 -6.34 -7.10
C ARG A 268 22.15 -5.16 -6.41
N PHE A 269 21.38 -4.27 -5.81
CA PHE A 269 21.83 -3.10 -5.05
C PHE A 269 21.82 -3.39 -3.56
N GLU A 270 22.55 -2.56 -2.83
CA GLU A 270 22.69 -2.62 -1.39
C GLU A 270 21.45 -2.03 -0.72
N PHE A 271 20.88 -2.76 0.24
CA PHE A 271 19.76 -2.31 1.07
C PHE A 271 20.19 -2.33 2.53
N GLN A 272 20.05 -1.20 3.20
CA GLN A 272 20.20 -1.04 4.64
C GLN A 272 18.89 -1.40 5.35
N ASN A 273 19.00 -1.93 6.58
CA ASN A 273 17.88 -1.92 7.51
C ASN A 273 17.63 -0.49 8.05
N LEU A 274 16.50 -0.28 8.74
CA LEU A 274 16.10 1.05 9.21
C LEU A 274 17.12 1.66 10.20
N ASP A 275 17.72 0.86 11.07
CA ASP A 275 18.70 1.36 12.05
C ASP A 275 19.99 1.81 11.35
N GLU A 276 20.52 0.99 10.44
CA GLU A 276 21.65 1.33 9.58
C GLU A 276 21.39 2.60 8.75
N ALA A 277 20.17 2.73 8.21
CA ALA A 277 19.78 3.89 7.43
C ALA A 277 19.72 5.17 8.28
N ASN A 278 19.20 5.09 9.50
CA ASN A 278 19.18 6.20 10.44
C ASN A 278 20.59 6.63 10.86
N GLU A 279 21.48 5.68 11.16
CA GLU A 279 22.87 6.00 11.50
C GLU A 279 23.59 6.69 10.33
N LEU A 280 23.38 6.23 9.10
CA LEU A 280 23.94 6.90 7.93
C LEU A 280 23.41 8.33 7.75
N VAL A 281 22.10 8.56 7.96
CA VAL A 281 21.54 9.91 7.84
C VAL A 281 22.05 10.83 8.95
N LYS A 282 22.23 10.33 10.18
CA LYS A 282 22.87 11.10 11.27
C LYS A 282 24.31 11.48 10.92
N GLU A 283 25.07 10.58 10.28
CA GLU A 283 26.43 10.91 9.82
C GLU A 283 26.42 12.03 8.76
N LEU A 284 25.49 11.97 7.81
CA LEU A 284 25.37 12.92 6.71
C LEU A 284 24.72 14.26 7.09
N TRP A 285 23.91 14.27 8.15
CA TRP A 285 23.23 15.42 8.73
C TRP A 285 23.35 15.42 10.27
N PRO A 286 24.54 15.74 10.82
CA PRO A 286 24.79 15.66 12.26
C PRO A 286 23.96 16.64 13.10
N GLU A 287 23.52 17.74 12.50
CA GLU A 287 22.66 18.75 13.14
C GLU A 287 21.18 18.32 13.23
N TRP A 288 20.80 17.26 12.50
CA TRP A 288 19.43 16.76 12.48
C TRP A 288 19.25 15.66 13.53
N LEU A 289 18.33 15.91 14.47
CA LEU A 289 18.05 15.01 15.60
C LEU A 289 16.87 14.06 15.36
N GLY A 290 16.28 14.10 14.16
CA GLY A 290 15.12 13.28 13.80
C GLY A 290 15.48 11.83 13.46
N ALA A 291 14.45 11.06 13.12
CA ALA A 291 14.58 9.73 12.51
C ALA A 291 13.89 9.74 11.15
N LEU A 292 14.36 8.88 10.24
CA LEU A 292 13.79 8.76 8.90
C LEU A 292 12.33 8.34 9.01
N LYS A 293 11.47 9.04 8.27
CA LYS A 293 10.11 8.57 8.03
C LYS A 293 10.20 7.35 7.11
N VAL A 294 9.49 6.29 7.46
CA VAL A 294 9.34 5.11 6.62
C VAL A 294 8.25 5.40 5.59
N GLU A 295 8.53 5.17 4.31
CA GLU A 295 7.52 5.19 3.24
C GLU A 295 6.42 4.18 3.58
N ARG A 296 5.17 4.63 3.47
CA ARG A 296 4.01 3.82 3.83
C ARG A 296 3.20 3.47 2.59
N PRO A 297 2.63 2.26 2.54
CA PRO A 297 1.76 1.87 1.45
C PRO A 297 0.61 2.86 1.31
N LEU A 298 0.21 3.16 0.08
CA LEU A 298 -0.93 4.03 -0.19
C LEU A 298 -2.20 3.58 0.53
N GLN A 299 -2.39 2.27 0.75
CA GLN A 299 -3.54 1.74 1.51
C GLN A 299 -3.63 2.31 2.93
N MET A 300 -2.51 2.73 3.54
CA MET A 300 -2.50 3.36 4.87
C MET A 300 -2.91 4.83 4.85
N ASN A 301 -2.93 5.47 3.67
CA ASN A 301 -3.37 6.85 3.47
C ASN A 301 -4.85 6.94 3.05
N TYR A 302 -5.45 5.82 2.64
CA TYR A 302 -6.90 5.70 2.44
C TYR A 302 -7.51 5.00 3.65
N PRO A 303 -8.25 5.69 4.52
CA PRO A 303 -9.27 5.00 5.31
C PRO A 303 -10.23 4.38 4.29
N VAL A 304 -10.17 3.07 4.13
CA VAL A 304 -11.27 2.09 4.09
C VAL A 304 -10.66 0.74 3.67
N THR A 305 -9.88 0.13 4.56
CA THR A 305 -10.01 -1.32 4.74
C THR A 305 -10.87 -1.50 5.97
N GLU A 306 -12.16 -1.81 5.78
CA GLU A 306 -13.05 -2.15 6.88
C GLU A 306 -12.62 -3.53 7.41
N LEU A 307 -11.78 -3.55 8.46
CA LEU A 307 -11.39 -4.78 9.13
C LEU A 307 -12.53 -5.20 10.05
N LYS A 308 -13.11 -6.38 9.80
CA LYS A 308 -14.13 -6.95 10.69
C LYS A 308 -13.52 -7.94 11.66
N LEU A 309 -13.44 -7.54 12.93
CA LEU A 309 -13.06 -8.42 14.03
C LEU A 309 -14.31 -9.01 14.65
N VAL A 310 -14.54 -10.30 14.44
CA VAL A 310 -15.68 -11.01 15.06
C VAL A 310 -15.21 -11.56 16.41
N LEU A 311 -15.67 -10.95 17.50
CA LEU A 311 -15.43 -11.40 18.86
C LEU A 311 -16.46 -12.46 19.25
N THR A 312 -15.95 -13.63 19.62
CA THR A 312 -16.75 -14.80 20.02
C THR A 312 -15.97 -15.57 21.07
N GLY A 313 -16.60 -16.35 21.95
CA GLY A 313 -15.82 -16.96 23.02
C GLY A 313 -16.57 -17.86 23.98
N SER A 314 -15.84 -18.39 24.96
CA SER A 314 -16.36 -19.30 25.98
C SER A 314 -17.36 -18.63 26.94
N CYS A 315 -17.22 -17.32 27.14
CA CYS A 315 -18.03 -16.52 28.05
C CYS A 315 -18.41 -15.16 27.41
N GLY A 316 -19.71 -14.83 27.43
CA GLY A 316 -20.22 -13.60 26.81
C GLY A 316 -19.76 -12.31 27.50
N GLU A 317 -19.64 -12.32 28.82
CA GLU A 317 -19.13 -11.18 29.59
C GLU A 317 -17.66 -10.90 29.26
N GLU A 318 -16.81 -11.94 29.26
CA GLU A 318 -15.38 -11.78 28.92
C GLU A 318 -15.17 -11.36 27.46
N THR A 319 -16.02 -11.85 26.55
CA THR A 319 -16.01 -11.46 25.14
C THR A 319 -16.34 -9.97 24.99
N SER A 320 -17.38 -9.51 25.70
CA SER A 320 -17.79 -8.10 25.70
C SER A 320 -16.73 -7.19 26.32
N SER A 321 -16.17 -7.59 27.47
CA SER A 321 -15.09 -6.86 28.15
C SER A 321 -13.85 -6.73 27.26
N THR A 322 -13.46 -7.82 26.59
CA THR A 322 -12.36 -7.80 25.62
C THR A 322 -12.61 -6.83 24.47
N GLY A 323 -13.83 -6.79 23.93
CA GLY A 323 -14.21 -5.81 22.89
C GLY A 323 -14.11 -4.36 23.35
N ASN A 324 -14.49 -4.08 24.60
CA ASN A 324 -14.33 -2.75 25.20
C ASN A 324 -12.85 -2.39 25.36
N THR A 325 -12.02 -3.31 25.86
CA THR A 325 -10.57 -3.10 26.00
C THR A 325 -9.89 -2.85 24.66
N ILE A 326 -10.21 -3.64 23.62
CA ILE A 326 -9.64 -3.46 22.27
C ILE A 326 -10.03 -2.07 21.74
N SER A 327 -11.32 -1.74 21.77
CA SER A 327 -11.84 -0.46 21.26
C SER A 327 -11.42 0.75 22.10
N GLY A 328 -11.06 0.55 23.38
CA GLY A 328 -10.84 1.62 24.35
C GLY A 328 -12.12 2.37 24.73
N LYS A 329 -13.29 1.82 24.42
CA LYS A 329 -14.60 2.43 24.67
C LYS A 329 -15.49 1.48 25.45
N GLN A 330 -16.31 2.00 26.35
CA GLN A 330 -17.36 1.23 27.00
C GLN A 330 -18.56 1.09 26.04
N ALA A 331 -18.45 0.21 25.05
CA ALA A 331 -19.44 0.07 23.97
C ALA A 331 -20.36 -1.15 24.12
N PHE A 332 -19.85 -2.22 24.73
CA PHE A 332 -20.56 -3.46 24.97
C PHE A 332 -20.96 -3.55 26.45
N TYR A 333 -22.25 -3.48 26.71
CA TYR A 333 -22.85 -3.83 28.01
C TYR A 333 -23.41 -5.25 27.91
N SER A 334 -23.38 -6.01 29.01
CA SER A 334 -23.58 -7.46 29.01
C SER A 334 -24.79 -7.95 28.20
N SER A 335 -24.57 -9.07 27.48
CA SER A 335 -25.57 -9.92 26.80
C SER A 335 -26.15 -9.46 25.45
N GLY A 336 -25.82 -8.27 24.95
CA GLY A 336 -26.27 -7.78 23.64
C GLY A 336 -25.27 -8.04 22.50
N SER A 337 -25.73 -8.54 21.35
CA SER A 337 -24.94 -8.48 20.11
C SER A 337 -24.89 -7.02 19.65
N GLY A 338 -23.71 -6.55 19.25
CA GLY A 338 -23.52 -5.16 18.84
C GLY A 338 -22.23 -5.00 18.06
N SER A 339 -21.99 -3.81 17.53
CA SER A 339 -20.72 -3.48 16.91
C SER A 339 -20.19 -2.14 17.40
N VAL A 340 -18.88 -2.03 17.55
CA VAL A 340 -18.20 -0.75 17.79
C VAL A 340 -17.18 -0.52 16.69
N GLU A 341 -17.12 0.72 16.24
CA GLU A 341 -16.12 1.18 15.28
C GLU A 341 -15.01 1.92 16.03
N MET A 342 -13.78 1.59 15.65
CA MET A 342 -12.59 2.24 16.11
C MET A 342 -11.64 2.46 14.95
N GLU A 343 -10.77 3.46 15.09
CA GLU A 343 -9.70 3.74 14.14
C GLU A 343 -8.38 3.42 14.80
N VAL A 344 -7.54 2.61 14.14
CA VAL A 344 -6.17 2.34 14.59
C VAL A 344 -5.24 2.34 13.39
N ASP A 345 -4.18 3.15 13.42
CA ASP A 345 -3.23 3.26 12.31
C ASP A 345 -3.92 3.52 10.95
N ASN A 346 -4.95 4.38 10.93
CA ASN A 346 -5.81 4.70 9.78
C ASN A 346 -6.61 3.50 9.22
N LEU A 347 -6.75 2.42 10.00
CA LEU A 347 -7.61 1.27 9.71
C LEU A 347 -8.96 1.45 10.41
N GLU A 348 -10.06 1.41 9.67
CA GLU A 348 -11.40 1.35 10.24
C GLU A 348 -11.67 -0.09 10.68
N VAL A 349 -11.67 -0.30 11.99
CA VAL A 349 -11.88 -1.60 12.60
C VAL A 349 -13.30 -1.65 13.16
N LYS A 350 -14.12 -2.50 12.55
CA LYS A 350 -15.44 -2.83 13.06
C LYS A 350 -15.35 -4.09 13.90
N ILE A 351 -15.52 -3.91 15.20
CA ILE A 351 -15.57 -5.02 16.15
C ILE A 351 -17.02 -5.47 16.26
N ILE A 352 -17.30 -6.71 15.88
CA ILE A 352 -18.62 -7.34 15.96
C ILE A 352 -18.61 -8.26 17.18
N ASN A 353 -19.35 -7.88 18.22
CA ASN A 353 -19.47 -8.69 19.43
C ASN A 353 -20.59 -9.73 19.25
N THR A 354 -20.26 -11.00 19.46
CA THR A 354 -21.19 -12.13 19.44
C THR A 354 -21.14 -12.89 20.77
N PRO A 355 -21.59 -12.26 21.88
CA PRO A 355 -21.34 -12.77 23.23
C PRO A 355 -22.11 -14.07 23.54
N LYS A 356 -23.20 -14.35 22.80
CA LYS A 356 -24.04 -15.54 22.99
C LYS A 356 -23.51 -16.80 22.31
N PHE A 357 -22.32 -16.78 21.72
CA PHE A 357 -21.75 -17.91 20.99
C PHE A 357 -21.74 -19.23 21.79
N SER A 358 -21.35 -19.16 23.06
CA SER A 358 -21.34 -20.33 23.94
C SER A 358 -22.75 -20.86 24.28
N GLU A 359 -23.78 -20.03 24.08
CA GLU A 359 -25.18 -20.31 24.42
C GLU A 359 -26.05 -20.72 23.21
N LEU A 360 -25.55 -20.63 21.97
CA LEU A 360 -26.31 -21.00 20.77
C LEU A 360 -26.72 -22.49 20.74
N THR A 361 -27.98 -22.83 20.98
CA THR A 361 -28.40 -24.25 21.06
C THR A 361 -29.13 -24.74 19.82
N THR A 362 -29.80 -23.84 19.11
CA THR A 362 -30.65 -24.17 17.96
C THR A 362 -30.02 -23.80 16.63
N LYS A 363 -30.46 -24.43 15.53
CA LYS A 363 -29.98 -24.12 14.19
C LYS A 363 -30.39 -22.71 13.76
N GLU A 364 -31.54 -22.26 14.22
CA GLU A 364 -32.11 -20.95 13.97
C GLU A 364 -31.23 -19.85 14.59
N GLU A 365 -30.88 -19.97 15.87
CA GLU A 365 -29.98 -19.03 16.57
C GLU A 365 -28.59 -18.94 15.90
N ILE A 366 -28.06 -20.09 15.48
CA ILE A 366 -26.79 -20.17 14.73
C ILE A 366 -26.92 -19.43 13.40
N LYS A 367 -28.01 -19.68 12.65
CA LYS A 367 -28.25 -19.04 11.35
C LYS A 367 -28.42 -17.53 11.48
N GLU A 368 -29.14 -17.06 12.50
CA GLU A 368 -29.30 -15.64 12.79
C GLU A 368 -27.95 -14.98 13.11
N THR A 369 -27.12 -15.61 13.93
CA THR A 369 -25.77 -15.11 14.25
C THR A 369 -24.89 -15.04 13.02
N LEU A 370 -24.89 -16.09 12.18
CA LEU A 370 -24.14 -16.11 10.92
C LEU A 370 -24.64 -15.05 9.93
N ASN A 371 -25.96 -14.84 9.87
CA ASN A 371 -26.56 -13.80 9.05
C ASN A 371 -26.19 -12.41 9.57
N TYR A 372 -26.18 -12.17 10.88
CA TYR A 372 -25.73 -10.90 11.47
C TYR A 372 -24.27 -10.59 11.09
N ILE A 373 -23.38 -11.58 11.19
CA ILE A 373 -21.98 -11.44 10.76
C ILE A 373 -21.87 -11.13 9.26
N ARG A 374 -22.68 -11.81 8.42
CA ARG A 374 -22.70 -11.62 6.95
C ARG A 374 -23.31 -10.29 6.51
N CYS A 375 -24.45 -9.92 7.09
CA CYS A 375 -25.18 -8.68 6.81
C CYS A 375 -24.40 -7.44 7.23
N SER A 376 -23.37 -7.61 8.07
CA SER A 376 -22.43 -6.54 8.38
C SER A 376 -21.59 -6.11 7.17
N GLY A 377 -21.60 -6.81 6.01
CA GLY A 377 -21.05 -6.36 4.72
C GLY A 377 -19.93 -7.24 4.15
N PRO A 378 -19.46 -7.00 2.91
CA PRO A 378 -18.59 -7.90 2.13
C PRO A 378 -17.09 -7.94 2.55
N ALA A 379 -16.76 -7.61 3.79
CA ALA A 379 -15.38 -7.37 4.22
C ALA A 379 -14.64 -8.63 4.73
N LEU A 380 -13.31 -8.55 4.86
CA LEU A 380 -12.47 -9.63 5.38
C LEU A 380 -12.67 -9.79 6.90
N HIS A 381 -13.20 -10.94 7.32
CA HIS A 381 -13.42 -11.26 8.73
C HIS A 381 -12.22 -12.00 9.33
N VAL A 382 -11.77 -11.54 10.50
CA VAL A 382 -10.90 -12.31 11.41
C VAL A 382 -11.68 -12.60 12.69
N PHE A 383 -11.65 -13.86 13.11
CA PHE A 383 -12.29 -14.30 14.34
C PHE A 383 -11.31 -14.17 15.51
N LEU A 384 -11.77 -13.52 16.57
CA LEU A 384 -11.06 -13.42 17.84
C LEU A 384 -11.80 -14.31 18.84
N LEU A 385 -11.23 -15.48 19.12
CA LEU A 385 -11.82 -16.46 20.01
C LEU A 385 -11.37 -16.21 21.45
N VAL A 386 -12.25 -15.61 22.26
CA VAL A 386 -11.99 -15.20 23.64
C VAL A 386 -12.18 -16.39 24.58
N ILE A 387 -11.15 -16.67 25.38
CA ILE A 387 -11.10 -17.84 26.27
C ILE A 387 -10.52 -17.44 27.62
N SER A 388 -11.28 -17.64 28.69
CA SER A 388 -10.77 -17.47 30.06
C SER A 388 -9.60 -18.42 30.33
N LEU A 389 -8.56 -17.92 31.00
CA LEU A 389 -7.53 -18.77 31.60
C LEU A 389 -8.06 -19.62 32.76
N LYS A 390 -9.25 -19.32 33.29
CA LYS A 390 -9.91 -20.18 34.29
C LYS A 390 -10.28 -21.51 33.62
N ASN A 391 -9.78 -22.64 34.13
CA ASN A 391 -9.99 -23.98 33.57
C ASN A 391 -9.61 -24.08 32.09
N ILE A 392 -8.43 -23.56 31.75
CA ILE A 392 -7.97 -23.32 30.37
C ILE A 392 -8.15 -24.52 29.44
N THR A 393 -7.74 -25.72 29.85
CA THR A 393 -7.71 -26.91 28.98
C THR A 393 -9.11 -27.34 28.53
N ALA A 394 -10.04 -27.50 29.48
CA ALA A 394 -11.42 -27.88 29.17
C ALA A 394 -12.16 -26.78 28.40
N ASN A 395 -11.94 -25.51 28.78
CA ASN A 395 -12.58 -24.38 28.12
C ASN A 395 -12.07 -24.19 26.68
N LEU A 396 -10.77 -24.35 26.47
CA LEU A 396 -10.13 -24.22 25.16
C LEU A 396 -10.66 -25.26 24.17
N ILE A 397 -10.57 -26.54 24.53
CA ILE A 397 -10.98 -27.65 23.66
C ILE A 397 -12.45 -27.50 23.28
N ARG A 398 -13.34 -27.36 24.28
CA ARG A 398 -14.78 -27.23 24.06
C ARG A 398 -15.15 -26.05 23.17
N THR A 399 -14.48 -24.90 23.37
CA THR A 399 -14.79 -23.68 22.62
C THR A 399 -14.32 -23.77 21.18
N VAL A 400 -13.13 -24.34 20.93
CA VAL A 400 -12.59 -24.54 19.59
C VAL A 400 -13.38 -25.57 18.80
N GLU A 401 -13.73 -26.72 19.40
CA GLU A 401 -14.55 -27.75 18.74
C GLU A 401 -15.93 -27.20 18.34
N ARG A 402 -16.55 -26.44 19.24
CA ARG A 402 -17.82 -25.77 18.96
C ARG A 402 -17.69 -24.72 17.86
N PHE A 403 -16.58 -23.98 17.83
CA PHE A 403 -16.31 -22.99 16.78
C PHE A 403 -16.15 -23.67 15.42
N GLU A 404 -15.40 -24.77 15.37
CA GLU A 404 -15.25 -25.61 14.16
C GLU A 404 -16.60 -26.15 13.67
N LEU A 405 -17.49 -26.56 14.58
CA LEU A 405 -18.84 -27.03 14.23
C LEU A 405 -19.68 -25.93 13.55
N ILE A 406 -19.64 -24.71 14.08
CA ILE A 406 -20.50 -23.60 13.64
C ILE A 406 -19.94 -22.92 12.37
N PHE A 407 -18.64 -22.61 12.36
CA PHE A 407 -18.00 -21.83 11.30
C PHE A 407 -17.23 -22.67 10.27
N GLN A 408 -17.24 -24.00 10.46
CA GLN A 408 -16.53 -25.00 9.65
C GLN A 408 -15.00 -24.91 9.83
N ASN A 409 -14.30 -26.03 9.72
CA ASN A 409 -12.84 -26.15 9.98
C ASN A 409 -11.96 -25.14 9.23
N LYS A 410 -12.42 -24.59 8.09
CA LYS A 410 -11.68 -23.57 7.34
C LYS A 410 -11.61 -22.21 8.03
N ALA A 411 -12.52 -21.91 8.96
CA ALA A 411 -12.55 -20.66 9.71
C ALA A 411 -11.35 -20.48 10.65
N LEU A 412 -10.77 -21.58 11.16
CA LEU A 412 -9.57 -21.53 11.99
C LEU A 412 -8.38 -20.88 11.28
N ARG A 413 -8.30 -20.97 9.95
CA ARG A 413 -7.26 -20.27 9.16
C ARG A 413 -7.33 -18.75 9.27
N ARG A 414 -8.46 -18.20 9.70
CA ARG A 414 -8.65 -16.76 9.96
C ARG A 414 -9.04 -16.49 11.41
N THR A 415 -8.58 -17.33 12.33
CA THR A 415 -8.87 -17.23 13.76
C THR A 415 -7.60 -17.00 14.56
N MET A 416 -7.70 -16.17 15.60
CA MET A 416 -6.72 -15.99 16.66
C MET A 416 -7.40 -16.22 18.01
N ILE A 417 -6.70 -16.85 18.95
CA ILE A 417 -7.20 -17.08 20.30
C ILE A 417 -6.76 -15.94 21.23
N LEU A 418 -7.69 -15.34 21.97
CA LEU A 418 -7.41 -14.34 22.99
C LEU A 418 -7.66 -14.95 24.36
N PHE A 419 -6.59 -15.22 25.11
CA PHE A 419 -6.69 -15.65 26.48
C PHE A 419 -6.91 -14.46 27.39
N THR A 420 -7.94 -14.51 28.22
CA THR A 420 -8.23 -13.44 29.18
C THR A 420 -7.86 -13.83 30.59
N HIS A 421 -7.24 -12.90 31.31
CA HIS A 421 -6.94 -13.04 32.74
C HIS A 421 -7.32 -11.76 33.48
N GLN A 422 -7.51 -11.87 34.79
CA GLN A 422 -7.90 -10.74 35.64
C GLN A 422 -7.00 -10.56 36.86
N ALA A 423 -6.36 -11.62 37.35
CA ALA A 423 -5.59 -11.57 38.61
C ALA A 423 -4.39 -12.54 38.66
N GLN A 424 -4.22 -13.40 37.65
CA GLN A 424 -3.15 -14.40 37.60
C GLN A 424 -1.78 -13.72 37.39
N THR A 425 -0.74 -14.28 38.00
CA THR A 425 0.63 -13.79 37.84
C THR A 425 1.22 -14.24 36.50
N GLU A 426 2.31 -13.62 36.06
CA GLU A 426 2.97 -13.98 34.81
C GLU A 426 3.50 -15.43 34.81
N LEU A 427 3.95 -15.92 35.98
CA LEU A 427 4.38 -17.31 36.16
C LEU A 427 3.20 -18.29 36.00
N ASP A 428 2.05 -18.00 36.61
CA ASP A 428 0.86 -18.85 36.47
C ASP A 428 0.41 -18.92 35.00
N ILE A 429 0.47 -17.80 34.29
CA ILE A 429 0.14 -17.72 32.86
C ILE A 429 1.10 -18.59 32.06
N GLN A 430 2.42 -18.53 32.31
CA GLN A 430 3.40 -19.35 31.61
C GLN A 430 3.14 -20.85 31.81
N GLU A 431 2.89 -21.28 33.05
CA GLU A 431 2.59 -22.69 33.36
C GLU A 431 1.31 -23.16 32.66
N MET A 432 0.21 -22.41 32.77
CA MET A 432 -1.05 -22.74 32.11
C MET A 432 -0.93 -22.78 30.58
N MET A 433 -0.11 -21.92 29.99
CA MET A 433 0.09 -21.88 28.53
C MET A 433 0.89 -23.08 28.02
N GLN A 434 1.80 -23.64 28.82
CA GLN A 434 2.53 -24.86 28.46
C GLN A 434 1.58 -26.06 28.29
N GLU A 435 0.55 -26.17 29.14
CA GLU A 435 -0.42 -27.27 29.08
C GLU A 435 -1.18 -27.32 27.75
N VAL A 436 -1.41 -26.17 27.12
CA VAL A 436 -2.21 -26.04 25.90
C VAL A 436 -1.39 -25.76 24.65
N GLN A 437 -0.06 -25.62 24.77
CA GLN A 437 0.83 -25.21 23.69
C GLN A 437 0.74 -26.12 22.46
N GLN A 438 0.72 -27.44 22.69
CA GLN A 438 0.62 -28.41 21.60
C GLN A 438 -0.68 -28.23 20.82
N PHE A 439 -1.81 -28.10 21.54
CA PHE A 439 -3.12 -27.89 20.93
C PHE A 439 -3.17 -26.58 20.12
N LEU A 440 -2.58 -25.49 20.64
CA LEU A 440 -2.51 -24.21 19.96
C LEU A 440 -1.66 -24.25 18.69
N THR A 441 -0.53 -24.96 18.73
CA THR A 441 0.31 -25.17 17.56
C THR A 441 -0.47 -25.93 16.48
N GLU A 442 -1.14 -27.02 16.86
CA GLU A 442 -1.88 -27.88 15.92
C GLU A 442 -3.11 -27.19 15.31
N LYS A 443 -3.89 -26.46 16.11
CA LYS A 443 -5.19 -25.90 15.67
C LYS A 443 -5.08 -24.52 15.02
N VAL A 444 -4.23 -23.65 15.57
CA VAL A 444 -4.15 -22.24 15.14
C VAL A 444 -2.74 -21.78 14.82
N GLY A 445 -1.73 -22.66 14.81
CA GLY A 445 -0.37 -22.31 14.40
C GLY A 445 0.26 -21.26 15.32
N ASN A 446 0.02 -21.35 16.63
CA ASN A 446 0.51 -20.39 17.64
C ASN A 446 -0.02 -18.95 17.49
N ARG A 447 -1.15 -18.76 16.79
CA ARG A 447 -1.84 -17.46 16.73
C ARG A 447 -2.70 -17.25 17.97
N TYR A 448 -2.07 -16.83 19.06
CA TYR A 448 -2.74 -16.46 20.29
C TYR A 448 -2.09 -15.26 20.99
N LEU A 449 -2.87 -14.58 21.82
CA LEU A 449 -2.39 -13.52 22.71
C LEU A 449 -3.05 -13.63 24.08
N VAL A 450 -2.32 -13.22 25.12
CA VAL A 450 -2.86 -13.08 26.48
C VAL A 450 -3.18 -11.61 26.73
N PHE A 451 -4.40 -11.35 27.20
CA PHE A 451 -4.98 -10.02 27.43
C PHE A 451 -5.48 -9.89 28.87
N ASN A 452 -5.16 -8.77 29.51
CA ASN A 452 -5.96 -8.27 30.63
C ASN A 452 -7.18 -7.55 30.02
N ASN A 453 -8.39 -8.04 30.30
CA ASN A 453 -9.62 -7.52 29.73
C ASN A 453 -10.31 -6.46 30.61
N ARG A 454 -9.61 -5.91 31.61
CA ARG A 454 -10.04 -4.72 32.36
C ARG A 454 -9.78 -3.48 31.53
N LEU A 455 -10.82 -2.69 31.28
CA LEU A 455 -10.72 -1.47 30.47
C LEU A 455 -9.78 -0.44 31.11
N GLU A 456 -9.75 -0.37 32.45
CA GLU A 456 -8.88 0.52 33.23
C GLU A 456 -7.39 0.20 33.06
N ASP A 457 -7.07 -1.07 32.79
CA ASP A 457 -5.70 -1.57 32.60
C ASP A 457 -5.33 -1.69 31.11
N ARG A 458 -6.03 -0.96 30.22
CA ARG A 458 -5.84 -1.08 28.78
C ARG A 458 -4.40 -0.73 28.39
N ASP A 459 -3.73 -1.68 27.76
CA ASP A 459 -2.42 -1.50 27.15
C ASP A 459 -2.54 -1.26 25.62
N PRO A 460 -2.27 -0.04 25.12
CA PRO A 460 -2.29 0.26 23.70
C PRO A 460 -1.31 -0.59 22.88
N GLN A 461 -0.17 -0.98 23.45
CA GLN A 461 0.84 -1.79 22.76
C GLN A 461 0.30 -3.19 22.45
N ARG A 462 -0.44 -3.79 23.39
CA ARG A 462 -1.11 -5.10 23.19
C ARG A 462 -2.16 -5.04 22.08
N VAL A 463 -2.90 -3.94 21.98
CA VAL A 463 -3.86 -3.72 20.88
C VAL A 463 -3.12 -3.56 19.54
N SER A 464 -1.98 -2.86 19.52
CA SER A 464 -1.12 -2.78 18.33
C SER A 464 -0.57 -4.15 17.90
N ASP A 465 -0.09 -4.96 18.84
CA ASP A 465 0.44 -6.29 18.57
C ASP A 465 -0.64 -7.26 18.07
N LEU A 466 -1.85 -7.17 18.62
CA LEU A 466 -3.05 -7.86 18.11
C LEU A 466 -3.28 -7.52 16.64
N LEU A 467 -3.38 -6.23 16.32
CA LEU A 467 -3.65 -5.79 14.95
C LEU A 467 -2.53 -6.16 13.98
N ARG A 468 -1.26 -6.14 14.42
CA ARG A 468 -0.12 -6.60 13.62
C ARG A 468 -0.24 -8.07 13.26
N GLN A 469 -0.61 -8.92 14.21
CA GLN A 469 -0.83 -10.34 13.94
C GLN A 469 -2.08 -10.58 13.08
N VAL A 470 -3.16 -9.82 13.29
CA VAL A 470 -4.35 -9.85 12.43
C VAL A 470 -3.98 -9.51 10.97
N LYS A 471 -3.15 -8.49 10.75
CA LYS A 471 -2.63 -8.14 9.42
C LYS A 471 -1.88 -9.32 8.78
N LYS A 472 -1.04 -10.05 9.54
CA LYS A 472 -0.36 -11.27 9.05
C LYS A 472 -1.33 -12.38 8.65
N ILE A 473 -2.44 -12.54 9.38
CA ILE A 473 -3.50 -13.53 9.03
C ILE A 473 -4.17 -13.18 7.70
N LEU A 474 -4.32 -11.88 7.41
CA LEU A 474 -4.99 -11.39 6.21
C LEU A 474 -4.08 -11.34 4.99
N GLY A 475 -2.79 -11.09 5.17
CA GLY A 475 -1.76 -11.06 4.13
C GLY A 475 -0.98 -12.37 3.97
N GLY A 476 -1.58 -13.52 4.31
CA GLY A 476 -0.89 -14.81 4.35
C GLY A 476 -0.23 -15.18 3.02
N GLU A 477 1.10 -15.35 3.08
CA GLU A 477 1.94 -16.04 2.09
C GLU A 477 1.45 -17.46 1.78
#